data_AF-A0A8H5WKK3-F1
#
_entry.id   AF-A0A8H5WKK3-F1
#
_cell.length_a   1.000
_cell.length_b   1.000
_cell.length_c   1.000
_cell.angle_alpha   90.00
_cell.angle_beta   90.00
_cell.angle_gamma   90.00
#
_symmetry.space_group_name_H-M   'P 1'
#
loop_
_entity.id
_entity.type
_entity.pdbx_description
1 polymer ?
#
loop_
_entity_poly.entity_id
_entity_poly.type
_entity_poly.pdbx_seq_one_letter_code
_entity_poly.pdbx_strand_id
1 'polypeptide(L)'
;MDTRRELPIFNHFAADFKKVGPRRAHMEQYFRALGLWNADLVEEIRAYRVENRCIKLREKKNKKVSQLYFEYAVDYGVWNSLLGVGNLSEEDHPWPHPVSAKPDRKDFSEGASWYYQDWLLRNGPLPKSKGESSKAPKSEAPAEDLAAPGPQGQPAVVAETSQESPAAAKDTVARYDPSIPFALQSKRAAAAKAARQSS
;
A
#
# COMPACT_ATOMS: atom_id res chain seq x y z
N MET A 1 -17.22 4.41 -43.44
CA MET A 1 -17.25 2.96 -43.14
C MET A 1 -17.05 2.84 -41.64
N ASP A 2 -18.16 2.83 -40.93
CA ASP A 2 -18.21 2.87 -39.46
C ASP A 2 -18.12 1.44 -38.94
N THR A 3 -16.91 0.95 -38.67
CA THR A 3 -16.73 -0.36 -38.04
C THR A 3 -17.02 -0.22 -36.54
N ARG A 4 -18.30 -0.15 -36.19
CA ARG A 4 -18.72 -0.56 -34.84
C ARG A 4 -18.37 -2.03 -34.71
N ARG A 5 -17.17 -2.32 -34.19
CA ARG A 5 -16.90 -3.63 -33.60
C ARG A 5 -17.92 -3.75 -32.49
N GLU A 6 -18.97 -4.53 -32.72
CA GLU A 6 -19.84 -5.00 -31.65
C GLU A 6 -18.90 -5.68 -30.65
N LEU A 7 -18.70 -5.02 -29.51
CA LEU A 7 -17.97 -5.62 -28.41
C LEU A 7 -18.67 -6.94 -28.08
N PRO A 8 -17.92 -8.03 -27.81
CA PRO A 8 -18.54 -9.27 -27.40
C PRO A 8 -19.51 -8.99 -26.25
N ILE A 9 -20.72 -9.53 -26.32
CA ILE A 9 -21.64 -9.50 -25.20
C ILE A 9 -20.99 -10.33 -24.09
N PHE A 10 -20.37 -9.66 -23.13
CA PHE A 10 -19.70 -10.31 -22.01
C PHE A 10 -20.74 -10.77 -21.00
N ASN A 11 -20.92 -12.09 -20.90
CA ASN A 11 -21.75 -12.65 -19.85
C ASN A 11 -21.02 -12.58 -18.51
N HIS A 12 -21.21 -11.46 -17.80
CA HIS A 12 -20.70 -11.23 -16.45
C HIS A 12 -21.30 -12.16 -15.38
N PHE A 13 -22.25 -13.05 -15.73
CA PHE A 13 -22.84 -14.03 -14.81
C PHE A 13 -22.18 -15.41 -14.89
N ALA A 14 -21.31 -15.65 -15.88
CA ALA A 14 -20.75 -16.98 -16.12
C ALA A 14 -19.55 -17.35 -15.23
N ALA A 15 -18.83 -16.37 -14.68
CA ALA A 15 -17.69 -16.64 -13.81
C ALA A 15 -18.08 -16.65 -12.32
N ASP A 16 -17.45 -17.53 -11.53
CA ASP A 16 -17.60 -17.51 -10.07
C ASP A 16 -16.65 -16.49 -9.46
N PHE A 17 -17.10 -15.24 -9.42
CA PHE A 17 -16.28 -14.14 -8.96
C PHE A 17 -16.12 -14.04 -7.44
N LYS A 18 -16.75 -14.92 -6.68
CA LYS A 18 -16.37 -15.13 -5.27
C LYS A 18 -15.01 -15.80 -5.17
N LYS A 19 -14.48 -16.37 -6.27
CA LYS A 19 -13.16 -16.98 -6.33
C LYS A 19 -12.18 -16.12 -7.13
N VAL A 20 -10.92 -16.10 -6.69
CA VAL A 20 -9.85 -15.29 -7.30
C VAL A 20 -9.60 -15.67 -8.76
N GLY A 21 -9.46 -16.96 -9.06
CA GLY A 21 -9.15 -17.46 -10.41
C GLY A 21 -10.17 -17.02 -11.47
N PRO A 22 -11.47 -17.36 -11.30
CA PRO A 22 -12.49 -16.97 -12.27
C PRO A 22 -12.64 -15.44 -12.44
N ARG A 23 -12.48 -14.64 -11.37
CA ARG A 23 -12.46 -13.17 -11.50
C ARG A 23 -11.38 -12.68 -12.45
N ARG A 24 -10.15 -13.16 -12.25
CA ARG A 24 -8.99 -12.72 -13.03
C ARG A 24 -9.07 -13.22 -14.48
N ALA A 25 -9.57 -14.44 -14.69
CA ALA A 25 -9.82 -14.97 -16.03
C ALA A 25 -10.86 -14.14 -16.79
N HIS A 26 -11.94 -13.72 -16.12
CA HIS A 26 -12.93 -12.83 -16.73
C HIS A 26 -12.33 -11.46 -17.07
N MET A 27 -11.60 -10.85 -16.13
CA MET A 27 -10.90 -9.57 -16.35
C MET A 27 -9.97 -9.65 -17.57
N GLU A 28 -9.20 -10.72 -17.68
CA GLU A 28 -8.35 -10.98 -18.84
C GLU A 28 -9.13 -11.03 -20.15
N GLN A 29 -10.17 -11.85 -20.22
CA GLN A 29 -10.99 -11.97 -21.43
C GLN A 29 -11.63 -10.63 -21.83
N TYR A 30 -12.17 -9.90 -20.84
CA TYR A 30 -12.82 -8.61 -21.03
C TYR A 30 -11.88 -7.58 -21.65
N PHE A 31 -10.73 -7.34 -20.99
CA PHE A 31 -9.78 -6.34 -21.46
C PHE A 31 -9.00 -6.79 -22.70
N ARG A 32 -8.87 -8.10 -22.95
CA ARG A 32 -8.33 -8.60 -24.23
C ARG A 32 -9.22 -8.23 -25.40
N ALA A 33 -10.54 -8.36 -25.29
CA ALA A 33 -11.44 -7.98 -26.38
C ALA A 33 -11.48 -6.47 -26.63
N LEU A 34 -11.26 -5.66 -25.59
CA LEU A 34 -11.09 -4.22 -25.71
C LEU A 34 -9.73 -3.81 -26.29
N GLY A 35 -8.80 -4.75 -26.49
CA GLY A 35 -7.44 -4.45 -26.93
C GLY A 35 -6.58 -3.76 -25.87
N LEU A 36 -6.98 -3.82 -24.60
CA LEU A 36 -6.33 -3.15 -23.47
C LEU A 36 -5.50 -4.10 -22.59
N TRP A 37 -5.53 -5.40 -22.86
CA TRP A 37 -4.78 -6.37 -22.07
C TRP A 37 -3.31 -6.45 -22.49
N ASN A 38 -2.43 -6.09 -21.56
CA ASN A 38 -1.00 -6.34 -21.61
C ASN A 38 -0.60 -7.01 -20.29
N ALA A 39 -0.03 -8.22 -20.35
CA ALA A 39 0.25 -9.02 -19.16
C ALA A 39 1.25 -8.33 -18.21
N ASP A 40 2.31 -7.76 -18.75
CA ASP A 40 3.35 -7.06 -17.98
C ASP A 40 2.77 -5.83 -17.28
N LEU A 41 1.98 -5.03 -17.99
CA LEU A 41 1.28 -3.88 -17.42
C LEU A 41 0.31 -4.29 -16.30
N VAL A 42 -0.44 -5.38 -16.50
CA VAL A 42 -1.37 -5.90 -15.50
C VAL A 42 -0.62 -6.36 -14.25
N GLU A 43 0.54 -7.01 -14.41
CA GLU A 43 1.40 -7.41 -13.30
C GLU A 43 1.94 -6.20 -12.52
N GLU A 44 2.44 -5.17 -13.22
CA GLU A 44 2.91 -3.92 -12.61
C GLU A 44 1.78 -3.22 -11.83
N ILE A 45 0.61 -3.06 -12.45
CA ILE A 45 -0.58 -2.49 -11.80
C ILE A 45 -0.92 -3.32 -10.56
N ARG A 46 -0.93 -4.65 -10.65
CA ARG A 46 -1.26 -5.52 -9.53
C ARG A 46 -0.27 -5.35 -8.38
N ALA A 47 1.03 -5.35 -8.65
CA ALA A 47 2.06 -5.13 -7.63
C ALA A 47 1.85 -3.78 -6.92
N TYR A 48 1.62 -2.71 -7.69
CA TYR A 48 1.29 -1.40 -7.15
C TYR A 48 0.00 -1.42 -6.31
N ARG A 49 -1.05 -2.12 -6.76
CA ARG A 49 -2.33 -2.22 -6.02
C ARG A 49 -2.18 -3.01 -4.71
N VAL A 50 -1.37 -4.07 -4.69
CA VAL A 50 -1.03 -4.83 -3.47
C VAL A 50 -0.34 -3.91 -2.47
N GLU A 51 0.72 -3.21 -2.89
CA GLU A 51 1.49 -2.31 -2.03
C GLU A 51 0.60 -1.21 -1.42
N ASN A 52 -0.14 -0.49 -2.26
CA ASN A 52 -1.06 0.56 -1.78
C ASN A 52 -2.15 0.01 -0.86
N ARG A 53 -2.58 -1.23 -1.08
CA ARG A 53 -3.58 -1.85 -0.23
C ARG A 53 -3.02 -2.11 1.16
N CYS A 54 -1.79 -2.62 1.24
CA CYS A 54 -1.09 -2.81 2.51
C CYS A 54 -0.90 -1.49 3.26
N ILE A 55 -0.44 -0.43 2.57
CA ILE A 55 -0.29 0.91 3.16
C ILE A 55 -1.63 1.39 3.75
N LYS A 56 -2.71 1.37 2.97
CA LYS A 56 -4.04 1.80 3.44
C LYS A 56 -4.57 0.96 4.61
N LEU A 57 -4.25 -0.33 4.65
CA LEU A 57 -4.65 -1.20 5.76
C LEU A 57 -3.89 -0.86 7.04
N ARG A 58 -2.59 -0.54 6.93
CA ARG A 58 -1.73 -0.10 8.04
C ARG A 58 -2.19 1.25 8.58
N GLU A 59 -2.44 2.23 7.72
CA GLU A 59 -2.95 3.56 8.09
C GLU A 59 -4.25 3.46 8.90
N LYS A 60 -5.13 2.54 8.49
CA LYS A 60 -6.39 2.23 9.19
C LYS A 60 -6.21 1.32 10.42
N LYS A 61 -4.97 1.06 10.83
CA LYS A 61 -4.61 0.21 11.98
C LYS A 61 -5.23 -1.19 11.95
N ASN A 62 -5.47 -1.75 10.75
CA ASN A 62 -5.96 -3.12 10.64
C ASN A 62 -4.82 -4.09 10.91
N LYS A 63 -4.99 -4.98 11.89
CA LYS A 63 -3.99 -6.02 12.21
C LYS A 63 -4.11 -7.24 11.30
N LYS A 64 -5.32 -7.50 10.79
CA LYS A 64 -5.65 -8.68 9.98
C LYS A 64 -6.74 -8.32 8.98
N VAL A 65 -6.72 -8.97 7.84
CA VAL A 65 -7.72 -8.85 6.78
C VAL A 65 -7.92 -10.20 6.13
N SER A 66 -9.14 -10.53 5.72
CA SER A 66 -9.44 -11.74 4.96
C SER A 66 -8.61 -11.82 3.67
N GLN A 67 -8.08 -13.01 3.33
CA GLN A 67 -7.38 -13.23 2.07
C GLN A 67 -8.30 -12.91 0.88
N LEU A 68 -9.52 -13.42 0.90
CA LEU A 68 -10.46 -13.24 -0.20
C LEU A 68 -10.84 -11.76 -0.41
N TYR A 69 -11.10 -11.03 0.67
CA TYR A 69 -11.35 -9.58 0.58
C TYR A 69 -10.14 -8.79 0.09
N PHE A 70 -8.94 -9.16 0.52
CA PHE A 70 -7.71 -8.50 0.08
C PHE A 70 -7.57 -8.64 -1.44
N GLU A 71 -7.68 -9.86 -1.95
CA GLU A 71 -7.60 -10.16 -3.37
C GLU A 71 -8.69 -9.46 -4.18
N TYR A 72 -9.93 -9.48 -3.70
CA TYR A 72 -11.03 -8.76 -4.32
C TYR A 72 -10.73 -7.26 -4.45
N ALA A 73 -10.20 -6.64 -3.39
CA ALA A 73 -9.89 -5.20 -3.41
C ALA A 73 -8.73 -4.86 -4.35
N VAL A 74 -7.74 -5.76 -4.47
CA VAL A 74 -6.66 -5.62 -5.45
C VAL A 74 -7.20 -5.74 -6.86
N ASP A 75 -8.00 -6.78 -7.15
CA ASP A 75 -8.59 -7.01 -8.47
C ASP A 75 -9.50 -5.85 -8.91
N TYR A 76 -10.34 -5.32 -8.01
CA TYR A 76 -11.14 -4.12 -8.28
C TYR A 76 -10.26 -2.90 -8.60
N GLY A 77 -9.11 -2.77 -7.92
CA GLY A 77 -8.14 -1.73 -8.23
C GLY A 77 -7.47 -1.91 -9.60
N VAL A 78 -7.20 -3.15 -10.01
CA VAL A 78 -6.63 -3.47 -11.33
C VAL A 78 -7.64 -3.11 -12.43
N TRP A 79 -8.91 -3.49 -12.27
CA TRP A 79 -9.97 -3.15 -13.22
C TRP A 79 -10.04 -1.65 -13.49
N ASN A 80 -10.16 -0.85 -12.43
CA ASN A 80 -10.25 0.61 -12.56
C ASN A 80 -8.98 1.23 -13.15
N SER A 81 -7.81 0.65 -12.88
CA SER A 81 -6.58 1.08 -13.54
C SER A 81 -6.60 0.82 -15.04
N LEU A 82 -7.09 -0.34 -15.48
CA LEU A 82 -7.16 -0.68 -16.90
C LEU A 82 -8.20 0.18 -17.63
N LEU A 83 -9.35 0.49 -17.00
CA LEU A 83 -10.30 1.46 -17.54
C LEU A 83 -9.64 2.85 -17.71
N GLY A 84 -8.91 3.31 -16.70
CA GLY A 84 -8.18 4.57 -16.76
C GLY A 84 -7.14 4.61 -17.87
N VAL A 85 -6.40 3.52 -18.09
CA VAL A 85 -5.42 3.41 -19.21
C VAL A 85 -6.13 3.50 -20.57
N GLY A 86 -7.32 2.92 -20.70
CA GLY A 86 -8.14 2.97 -21.91
C GLY A 86 -8.95 4.25 -22.08
N ASN A 87 -8.91 5.19 -21.13
CA ASN A 87 -9.84 6.33 -21.05
C ASN A 87 -11.32 5.92 -21.14
N LEU A 88 -11.67 4.80 -20.49
CA LEU A 88 -13.01 4.25 -20.45
C LEU A 88 -13.74 4.66 -19.16
N SER A 89 -15.05 4.89 -19.27
CA SER A 89 -15.91 5.19 -18.12
C SER A 89 -16.27 3.92 -17.33
N GLU A 90 -16.33 4.01 -16.00
CA GLU A 90 -16.88 2.94 -15.15
C GLU A 90 -18.38 2.74 -15.40
N GLU A 91 -19.09 3.75 -15.92
CA GLU A 91 -20.52 3.66 -16.24
C GLU A 91 -20.78 2.72 -17.43
N ASP A 92 -19.95 2.82 -18.47
CA ASP A 92 -20.05 1.98 -19.67
C ASP A 92 -19.37 0.61 -19.47
N HIS A 93 -18.41 0.53 -18.54
CA HIS A 93 -17.63 -0.66 -18.25
C HIS A 93 -17.64 -0.99 -16.75
N PRO A 94 -18.83 -1.25 -16.17
CA PRO A 94 -18.97 -1.42 -14.74
C PRO A 94 -18.20 -2.64 -14.26
N TRP A 95 -17.72 -2.55 -13.01
CA TRP A 95 -17.21 -3.73 -12.34
C TRP A 95 -18.30 -4.81 -12.33
N PRO A 96 -18.01 -6.05 -12.77
CA PRO A 96 -19.02 -7.07 -12.99
C PRO A 96 -19.72 -7.57 -11.71
N HIS A 97 -19.35 -7.08 -10.52
CA HIS A 97 -20.02 -7.46 -9.28
C HIS A 97 -21.04 -6.46 -8.80
N PRO A 98 -22.23 -6.94 -8.41
CA PRO A 98 -23.09 -6.18 -7.52
C PRO A 98 -22.37 -5.99 -6.19
N VAL A 99 -22.63 -4.84 -5.54
CA VAL A 99 -22.03 -4.47 -4.25
C VAL A 99 -22.23 -5.56 -3.17
N SER A 100 -23.31 -6.33 -3.26
CA SER A 100 -23.63 -7.44 -2.35
C SER A 100 -22.70 -8.66 -2.47
N ALA A 101 -21.99 -8.82 -3.59
CA ALA A 101 -21.04 -9.93 -3.80
C ALA A 101 -19.64 -9.63 -3.24
N LYS A 102 -19.43 -8.43 -2.67
CA LYS A 102 -18.17 -8.04 -2.05
C LYS A 102 -17.88 -8.92 -0.82
N PRO A 103 -16.74 -9.61 -0.77
CA PRO A 103 -16.37 -10.40 0.41
C PRO A 103 -16.29 -9.54 1.68
N ASP A 104 -16.60 -10.10 2.84
CA ASP A 104 -16.39 -9.38 4.09
C ASP A 104 -14.89 -9.32 4.42
N ARG A 105 -14.45 -8.14 4.83
CA ARG A 105 -13.08 -7.87 5.31
C ARG A 105 -12.70 -8.75 6.50
N LYS A 106 -13.67 -9.11 7.35
CA LYS A 106 -13.45 -9.88 8.59
C LYS A 106 -13.84 -11.36 8.48
N ASP A 107 -14.27 -11.81 7.31
CA ASP A 107 -14.54 -13.23 7.07
C ASP A 107 -13.22 -13.98 6.78
N PHE A 108 -12.72 -14.67 7.81
CA PHE A 108 -11.47 -15.43 7.74
C PHE A 108 -11.69 -16.92 7.41
N SER A 109 -12.81 -17.29 6.79
CA SER A 109 -13.07 -18.66 6.34
C SER A 109 -11.94 -19.21 5.44
N GLU A 110 -11.39 -18.37 4.56
CA GLU A 110 -10.20 -18.68 3.73
C GLU A 110 -8.88 -18.21 4.37
N GLY A 111 -8.91 -17.82 5.64
CA GLY A 111 -7.75 -17.36 6.39
C GLY A 111 -7.42 -15.88 6.25
N ALA A 112 -6.30 -15.51 6.88
CA ALA A 112 -5.75 -14.16 6.83
C ALA A 112 -5.06 -13.92 5.49
N SER A 113 -4.99 -12.67 5.05
CA SER A 113 -4.21 -12.35 3.88
C SER A 113 -2.72 -12.53 4.14
N TRP A 114 -2.11 -13.50 3.46
CA TRP A 114 -0.68 -13.77 3.57
C TRP A 114 0.14 -12.60 3.03
N TYR A 115 -0.30 -11.95 1.94
CA TYR A 115 0.34 -10.75 1.39
C TYR A 115 0.47 -9.64 2.42
N TYR A 116 -0.63 -9.36 3.15
CA TYR A 116 -0.62 -8.30 4.14
C TYR A 116 0.20 -8.67 5.37
N GLN A 117 0.14 -9.92 5.81
CA GLN A 117 0.95 -10.41 6.94
C GLN A 117 2.44 -10.34 6.62
N ASP A 118 2.85 -10.83 5.46
CA ASP A 118 4.23 -10.76 4.99
C ASP A 118 4.71 -9.31 4.82
N TRP A 119 3.87 -8.44 4.26
CA TRP A 119 4.20 -7.02 4.14
C TRP A 119 4.39 -6.35 5.51
N LEU A 120 3.58 -6.69 6.52
CA LEU A 120 3.75 -6.20 7.89
C LEU A 120 5.05 -6.68 8.53
N LEU A 121 5.47 -7.93 8.26
CA LEU A 121 6.75 -8.45 8.73
C LEU A 121 7.92 -7.65 8.15
N ARG A 122 7.86 -7.32 6.85
CA ARG A 122 8.90 -6.54 6.15
C ARG A 122 8.93 -5.05 6.53
N ASN A 123 7.78 -4.44 6.83
CA ASN A 123 7.64 -2.99 7.06
C ASN A 123 7.49 -2.58 8.53
N GLY A 124 7.67 -3.55 9.43
CA GLY A 124 7.56 -3.39 10.88
C GLY A 124 6.12 -3.42 11.39
N PRO A 125 5.94 -3.80 12.67
CA PRO A 125 4.62 -3.92 13.27
C PRO A 125 3.87 -2.58 13.30
N LEU A 126 2.54 -2.65 13.41
CA LEU A 126 1.71 -1.47 13.60
C LEU A 126 2.18 -0.70 14.84
N PRO A 127 2.19 0.65 14.81
CA PRO A 127 2.45 1.46 15.99
C PRO A 127 1.47 1.04 17.11
N LYS A 128 2.00 0.61 18.26
CA LYS A 128 1.17 0.35 19.44
C LYS A 128 0.42 1.64 19.76
N SER A 129 -0.90 1.58 19.89
CA SER A 129 -1.67 2.68 20.46
C SER A 129 -1.15 2.93 21.87
N LYS A 130 -0.50 4.07 22.08
CA LYS A 130 -0.07 4.54 23.41
C LYS A 130 -1.34 4.83 24.21
N GLY A 131 -1.78 3.84 24.98
CA GLY A 131 -3.08 3.87 25.63
C GLY A 131 -3.37 2.60 26.41
N GLU A 132 -2.39 2.16 27.20
CA GLU A 132 -2.62 1.42 28.44
C GLU A 132 -1.36 1.62 29.28
N SER A 133 -1.40 2.69 30.08
CA SER A 133 -0.52 2.91 31.20
C SER A 133 -0.86 1.85 32.26
N SER A 134 -0.28 0.66 32.13
CA SER A 134 -0.20 -0.26 33.24
C SER A 134 0.92 0.23 34.15
N LYS A 135 0.50 0.92 35.20
CA LYS A 135 1.27 1.22 36.42
C LYS A 135 2.28 0.10 36.69
N ALA A 136 3.55 0.46 36.73
CA ALA A 136 4.56 -0.34 37.39
C ALA A 136 4.12 -0.62 38.84
N PRO A 137 4.28 -1.84 39.37
CA PRO A 137 4.21 -2.06 40.80
C PRO A 137 5.40 -1.33 41.45
N LYS A 138 5.06 -0.34 42.27
CA LYS A 138 5.96 0.32 43.21
C LYS A 138 6.35 -0.70 44.28
N SER A 139 7.57 -1.20 44.25
CA SER A 139 8.15 -1.90 45.39
C SER A 139 8.75 -0.85 46.33
N GLU A 140 8.19 -0.77 47.52
CA GLU A 140 8.68 0.01 48.65
C GLU A 140 9.77 -0.78 49.40
N ALA A 141 10.70 -0.05 50.02
CA ALA A 141 12.07 -0.41 50.44
C ALA A 141 12.18 -1.33 51.68
N PRO A 142 13.40 -1.54 52.26
CA PRO A 142 13.87 -0.61 53.30
C PRO A 142 15.41 -0.36 53.36
N ALA A 143 15.78 0.52 54.29
CA ALA A 143 16.95 1.39 54.40
C ALA A 143 18.22 0.81 55.05
N GLU A 144 19.32 1.55 54.91
CA GLU A 144 20.39 1.86 55.90
C GLU A 144 21.30 2.93 55.26
N ASP A 145 21.23 4.21 55.65
CA ASP A 145 21.95 4.92 56.73
C ASP A 145 23.48 5.02 56.56
N LEU A 146 23.98 6.21 56.21
CA LEU A 146 25.00 6.99 56.96
C LEU A 146 25.71 8.09 56.13
N ALA A 147 25.70 9.28 56.72
CA ALA A 147 26.75 10.33 56.76
C ALA A 147 27.07 11.23 55.54
N ALA A 148 26.90 12.55 55.76
CA ALA A 148 27.55 13.69 55.10
C ALA A 148 28.82 14.13 55.91
N PRO A 149 29.76 14.99 55.45
CA PRO A 149 29.57 16.35 54.90
C PRO A 149 30.52 16.76 53.72
N GLY A 150 30.31 17.96 53.13
CA GLY A 150 30.98 18.53 51.92
C GLY A 150 32.47 18.97 52.06
N PRO A 151 33.06 19.91 51.26
CA PRO A 151 32.47 21.04 50.50
C PRO A 151 33.09 21.40 49.11
N GLN A 152 32.49 22.40 48.44
CA GLN A 152 33.00 23.44 47.50
C GLN A 152 33.95 23.14 46.31
N GLY A 153 33.62 23.72 45.13
CA GLY A 153 34.57 24.12 44.08
C GLY A 153 33.98 24.34 42.67
N GLN A 154 33.81 25.60 42.24
CA GLN A 154 33.82 26.04 40.82
C GLN A 154 35.29 26.33 40.40
N PRO A 155 35.73 26.61 39.13
CA PRO A 155 34.97 27.11 37.94
C PRO A 155 35.40 26.57 36.53
N ALA A 156 34.68 27.03 35.48
CA ALA A 156 35.06 27.31 34.07
C ALA A 156 35.80 26.23 33.22
N VAL A 157 35.58 26.03 31.91
CA VAL A 157 35.92 26.91 30.77
C VAL A 157 35.40 26.26 29.46
N VAL A 158 34.79 27.09 28.59
CA VAL A 158 34.80 27.18 27.12
C VAL A 158 35.16 25.94 26.26
N ALA A 159 34.27 25.59 25.30
CA ALA A 159 34.65 25.31 23.90
C ALA A 159 33.43 25.36 22.96
N GLU A 160 33.47 26.35 22.08
CA GLU A 160 32.65 26.55 20.88
C GLU A 160 33.12 25.60 19.77
N THR A 161 32.23 24.86 19.10
CA THR A 161 32.39 24.57 17.65
C THR A 161 31.04 24.21 17.04
N SER A 162 30.64 25.04 16.08
CA SER A 162 29.59 24.84 15.09
C SER A 162 29.76 23.53 14.32
N GLN A 163 28.65 22.82 14.05
CA GLN A 163 28.49 22.08 12.80
C GLN A 163 27.02 21.95 12.42
N GLU A 164 26.59 22.93 11.62
CA GLU A 164 25.86 22.80 10.37
C GLU A 164 25.00 21.53 10.18
N SER A 165 23.69 21.74 10.25
CA SER A 165 22.68 20.75 9.84
C SER A 165 22.65 20.63 8.32
N PRO A 166 22.83 19.44 7.71
CA PRO A 166 22.44 19.25 6.33
C PRO A 166 20.91 19.15 6.25
N ALA A 167 20.35 20.06 5.45
CA ALA A 167 18.95 20.16 5.12
C ALA A 167 18.38 18.80 4.66
N ALA A 168 17.20 18.48 5.20
CA ALA A 168 16.40 17.33 4.81
C ALA A 168 16.17 17.34 3.29
N ALA A 169 16.78 16.37 2.61
CA ALA A 169 16.44 16.03 1.24
C ALA A 169 14.96 15.62 1.21
N LYS A 170 14.13 16.47 0.60
CA LYS A 170 12.73 16.17 0.34
C LYS A 170 12.69 14.94 -0.56
N ASP A 171 12.16 13.85 -0.02
CA ASP A 171 11.89 12.64 -0.78
C ASP A 171 10.71 12.92 -1.71
N THR A 172 11.03 13.45 -2.89
CA THR A 172 10.04 13.69 -3.94
C THR A 172 9.64 12.35 -4.53
N VAL A 173 8.70 11.67 -3.89
CA VAL A 173 7.96 10.56 -4.50
C VAL A 173 7.27 11.14 -5.73
N ALA A 174 7.68 10.67 -6.92
CA ALA A 174 7.07 11.06 -8.19
C ALA A 174 5.58 10.68 -8.15
N ARG A 175 4.72 11.68 -7.94
CA ARG A 175 3.27 11.51 -8.06
C ARG A 175 2.95 11.35 -9.54
N TYR A 176 2.17 10.33 -9.85
CA TYR A 176 1.68 10.04 -11.20
C TYR A 176 0.84 11.22 -11.72
N ASP A 177 1.17 11.70 -12.92
CA ASP A 177 0.48 12.80 -13.60
C ASP A 177 -0.28 12.24 -14.81
N PRO A 178 -1.62 12.23 -14.82
CA PRO A 178 -2.41 11.67 -15.92
C PRO A 178 -2.25 12.43 -17.25
N SER A 179 -1.63 13.62 -17.25
CA SER A 179 -1.47 14.46 -18.44
C SER A 179 -0.22 14.10 -19.26
N ILE A 180 0.65 13.22 -18.75
CA ILE A 180 1.92 12.87 -19.39
C ILE A 180 1.87 11.40 -19.86
N PRO A 181 2.20 11.08 -21.13
CA PRO A 181 2.29 9.69 -21.58
C PRO A 181 3.21 8.85 -20.67
N PHE A 182 2.73 7.68 -20.24
CA PHE A 182 3.38 6.83 -19.24
C PHE A 182 4.85 6.51 -19.60
N ALA A 183 5.14 6.25 -20.87
CA ALA A 183 6.50 6.00 -21.34
C ALA A 183 7.49 7.15 -21.00
N LEU A 184 7.01 8.39 -20.94
CA LEU A 184 7.80 9.55 -20.55
C LEU A 184 7.98 9.65 -19.03
N GLN A 185 6.95 9.28 -18.26
CA GLN A 185 7.02 9.26 -16.80
C GLN A 185 7.96 8.16 -16.29
N SER A 186 7.88 6.96 -16.87
CA SER A 186 8.75 5.83 -16.51
C SER A 186 10.21 6.09 -16.84
N LYS A 187 10.49 6.77 -17.98
CA LYS A 187 11.85 7.22 -18.32
C LYS A 187 12.39 8.24 -17.31
N ARG A 188 11.57 9.19 -16.86
CA ARG A 188 11.96 10.18 -15.85
C ARG A 188 12.21 9.55 -14.48
N ALA A 189 11.37 8.59 -14.08
CA ALA A 189 11.54 7.85 -12.83
C ALA A 189 12.81 6.97 -12.85
N ALA A 190 13.09 6.30 -13.97
CA ALA A 190 14.29 5.49 -14.15
C ALA A 190 15.56 6.35 -14.14
N ALA A 191 15.56 7.51 -14.81
CA ALA A 191 16.68 8.44 -14.80
C ALA A 191 16.95 9.03 -13.40
N ALA A 192 15.90 9.38 -12.66
CA ALA A 192 16.03 9.86 -11.29
C ALA A 192 16.58 8.78 -10.33
N LYS A 193 16.23 7.51 -10.56
CA LYS A 193 16.74 6.38 -9.78
C LYS A 193 18.20 6.07 -10.12
N ALA A 194 18.59 6.14 -11.39
CA ALA A 194 19.97 5.95 -11.84
C ALA A 194 20.91 7.03 -11.27
N ALA A 195 20.48 8.31 -11.28
CA ALA A 195 21.27 9.41 -10.72
C ALA A 195 21.52 9.27 -9.20
N ARG A 196 20.60 8.63 -8.46
CA ARG A 196 20.77 8.37 -7.02
C ARG A 196 21.71 7.20 -6.70
N GLN A 197 22.01 6.33 -7.66
CA GLN A 197 22.90 5.18 -7.47
C GLN A 197 24.35 5.47 -7.90
N SER A 198 24.59 6.65 -8.49
CA SER A 198 25.90 7.09 -8.97
C SER A 198 26.49 8.24 -8.13
N SER A 199 25.93 8.51 -6.95
CA SER A 199 26.42 9.48 -5.97
C SER A 199 26.76 8.82 -4.64
#